data_AF-A0A534XS65-F1
#
_entry.id   AF-A0A534XS65-F1
#
_cell.length_a   1.000
_cell.length_b   1.000
_cell.length_c   1.000
_cell.angle_alpha   90.00
_cell.angle_beta   90.00
_cell.angle_gamma   90.00
#
_symmetry.space_group_name_H-M   'P 1'
#
loop_
_entity.id
_entity.type
_entity.pdbx_description
1 polymer ?
#
loop_
_entity_poly.entity_id
_entity_poly.type
_entity_poly.pdbx_seq_one_letter_code
_entity_poly.pdbx_strand_id
1 'polypeptide(L)'
;MNAESERVPLPHSQGARAGRWALTAVAEFENSVVSASALGTPRERPALLGPESPQAPEAVGEKVAERIGRFLSGGGAIDGRMAERLLVPSILCASGLGARAGTPPTCHFTTSVVTDGLVSLATLARRMLPVRAVVDGAVGEEGVVVVAPPA
;
A
#
# COMPACT_ATOMS: atom_id res chain seq x y z
N MET A 1 -4.96 4.68 -39.61
CA MET A 1 -4.07 3.51 -39.76
C MET A 1 -3.84 2.98 -38.36
N ASN A 2 -4.63 1.99 -37.94
CA ASN A 2 -4.71 1.57 -36.55
C ASN A 2 -3.60 0.54 -36.26
N ALA A 3 -2.73 0.85 -35.31
CA ALA A 3 -1.78 -0.10 -34.77
C ALA A 3 -2.53 -1.01 -33.78
N GLU A 4 -3.01 -2.15 -34.25
CA GLU A 4 -3.48 -3.21 -33.36
C GLU A 4 -2.26 -3.76 -32.62
N SER A 5 -2.21 -3.53 -31.31
CA SER A 5 -1.25 -4.18 -30.43
C SER A 5 -1.56 -5.66 -30.40
N GLU A 6 -0.86 -6.43 -31.21
CA GLU A 6 -0.90 -7.89 -31.16
C GLU A 6 -0.52 -8.32 -29.73
N ARG A 7 -1.47 -8.92 -29.00
CA ARG A 7 -1.25 -9.41 -27.64
C ARG A 7 -0.44 -10.69 -27.72
N VAL A 8 0.87 -10.56 -27.95
CA VAL A 8 1.81 -11.68 -27.93
C VAL A 8 1.91 -12.17 -26.48
N PRO A 9 1.55 -13.43 -26.17
CA PRO A 9 1.80 -13.99 -24.85
C PRO A 9 3.31 -14.00 -24.59
N LEU A 10 3.75 -13.37 -23.51
CA LEU A 10 5.15 -13.45 -23.12
C LEU A 10 5.51 -14.92 -22.85
N PRO A 11 6.68 -15.40 -23.32
CA PRO A 11 7.10 -16.76 -23.08
C PRO A 11 7.20 -17.00 -21.58
N HIS A 12 6.26 -17.78 -21.04
CA HIS A 12 6.36 -18.32 -19.70
C HIS A 12 7.33 -19.49 -19.79
N SER A 13 8.47 -19.43 -19.10
CA SER A 13 9.39 -20.55 -19.05
C SER A 13 8.66 -21.76 -18.48
N GLN A 14 8.46 -22.79 -19.32
CA GLN A 14 7.84 -24.08 -18.96
C GLN A 14 8.68 -24.91 -17.96
N GLY A 15 9.47 -24.24 -17.11
CA GLY A 15 10.32 -24.80 -16.07
C GLY A 15 10.01 -24.28 -14.67
N ALA A 16 8.89 -23.57 -14.45
CA ALA A 16 8.49 -23.09 -13.13
C ALA A 16 7.97 -24.22 -12.21
N ARG A 17 8.80 -25.23 -11.93
CA ARG A 17 8.54 -26.26 -10.90
C ARG A 17 8.80 -25.72 -9.50
N ALA A 18 8.18 -24.59 -9.16
CA ALA A 18 7.89 -24.08 -7.81
C ALA A 18 7.45 -22.62 -7.94
N GLY A 19 6.22 -22.37 -8.39
CA GLY A 19 5.68 -21.01 -8.43
C GLY A 19 5.80 -20.33 -7.07
N ARG A 20 6.27 -19.07 -7.07
CA ARG A 20 6.23 -18.23 -5.87
C ARG A 20 4.76 -18.02 -5.51
N TRP A 21 4.37 -18.39 -4.30
CA TRP A 21 3.00 -18.29 -3.83
C TRP A 21 2.87 -17.17 -2.79
N ALA A 22 1.66 -16.65 -2.63
CA ALA A 22 1.32 -15.63 -1.65
C ALA A 22 0.05 -16.05 -0.91
N LEU A 23 -0.01 -15.73 0.38
CA LEU A 23 -1.26 -15.72 1.13
C LEU A 23 -1.67 -14.27 1.33
N THR A 24 -2.91 -13.95 0.98
CA THR A 24 -3.53 -12.66 1.25
C THR A 24 -4.78 -12.87 2.08
N ALA A 25 -4.92 -12.12 3.16
CA ALA A 25 -6.17 -12.01 3.89
C ALA A 25 -6.71 -10.59 3.77
N VAL A 26 -8.03 -10.48 3.70
CA VAL A 26 -8.77 -9.23 3.55
C VAL A 26 -9.76 -9.14 4.72
N ALA A 27 -9.79 -7.99 5.37
CA ALA A 27 -10.79 -7.63 6.37
C ALA A 27 -11.61 -6.47 5.82
N GLU A 28 -12.93 -6.68 5.72
CA GLU A 28 -13.89 -5.68 5.27
C GLU A 28 -14.61 -5.09 6.49
N PHE A 29 -14.65 -3.75 6.53
CA PHE A 29 -15.31 -2.96 7.56
C PHE A 29 -16.40 -2.11 6.91
N GLU A 30 -17.20 -1.44 7.73
CA GLU A 30 -18.32 -0.62 7.25
C GLU A 30 -17.89 0.43 6.21
N ASN A 31 -16.71 1.03 6.39
CA ASN A 31 -16.22 2.14 5.57
C ASN A 31 -14.81 1.94 5.00
N SER A 32 -14.21 0.76 5.17
CA SER A 32 -12.86 0.50 4.69
C SER A 32 -12.57 -0.97 4.44
N VAL A 33 -11.48 -1.21 3.70
CA VAL A 33 -10.97 -2.56 3.42
C VAL A 33 -9.48 -2.56 3.72
N VAL A 34 -9.02 -3.55 4.48
CA VAL A 34 -7.60 -3.76 4.77
C VAL A 34 -7.18 -5.12 4.25
N SER A 35 -6.00 -5.16 3.63
CA SER A 35 -5.42 -6.40 3.13
C SER A 35 -4.00 -6.58 3.67
N ALA A 36 -3.67 -7.80 4.06
CA ALA A 36 -2.33 -8.19 4.43
C ALA A 36 -1.91 -9.38 3.56
N SER A 37 -0.72 -9.29 2.96
CA SER A 37 -0.17 -10.35 2.13
C SER A 37 1.23 -10.76 2.58
N ALA A 38 1.51 -12.04 2.59
CA ALA A 38 2.86 -12.58 2.78
C ALA A 38 3.20 -13.56 1.66
N LEU A 39 4.45 -13.52 1.21
CA LEU A 39 4.97 -14.42 0.19
C LEU A 39 5.59 -15.64 0.86
N GLY A 40 5.30 -16.82 0.35
CA GLY A 40 6.04 -18.02 0.69
C GLY A 40 7.36 -18.11 -0.06
N THR A 41 8.29 -18.86 0.51
CA THR A 41 9.54 -19.19 -0.19
C THR A 41 9.27 -20.17 -1.32
N PRO A 42 9.90 -20.01 -2.50
CA PRO A 42 9.88 -21.02 -3.54
C PRO A 42 10.34 -22.38 -3.01
N ARG A 43 9.73 -23.47 -3.49
CA ARG A 43 10.11 -24.85 -3.15
C ARG A 43 11.51 -25.23 -3.63
N GLU A 44 11.94 -24.67 -4.77
CA GLU A 44 13.27 -24.88 -5.33
C GLU A 44 14.08 -23.58 -5.23
N ARG A 45 15.18 -23.60 -4.47
CA ARG A 45 16.16 -22.52 -4.41
C ARG A 45 17.38 -22.91 -5.24
N PRO A 46 18.02 -22.00 -5.98
CA PRO A 46 19.29 -22.28 -6.64
C PRO A 46 20.30 -22.86 -5.64
N ALA A 47 20.91 -24.00 -5.96
CA ALA A 47 21.86 -24.72 -5.08
C ALA A 47 23.04 -23.87 -4.60
N LEU A 48 23.33 -22.77 -5.30
CA LEU A 48 24.37 -21.78 -4.97
C LEU A 48 24.09 -20.96 -3.68
N LEU A 49 22.85 -20.95 -3.18
CA LEU A 49 22.47 -20.12 -2.03
C LEU A 49 22.51 -20.85 -0.67
N GLY A 50 23.07 -22.06 -0.63
CA GLY A 50 23.19 -22.86 0.59
C GLY A 50 21.85 -23.43 1.11
N PRO A 51 21.90 -24.30 2.14
CA PRO A 51 20.69 -24.88 2.72
C PRO A 51 19.94 -23.83 3.55
N GLU A 52 18.66 -23.64 3.25
CA GLU A 52 17.72 -22.92 4.12
C GLU A 52 16.58 -23.88 4.44
N SER A 53 16.15 -23.93 5.71
CA SER A 53 14.99 -24.74 6.08
C SER A 53 13.77 -24.23 5.31
N PRO A 54 13.02 -25.10 4.61
CA PRO A 54 11.83 -24.68 3.88
C PRO A 54 10.86 -23.99 4.85
N GLN A 55 10.39 -22.79 4.50
CA GLN A 55 9.44 -22.07 5.34
C GLN A 55 8.12 -22.86 5.40
N ALA A 56 7.70 -23.21 6.60
CA ALA A 56 6.41 -23.83 6.83
C ALA A 56 5.27 -22.89 6.34
N PRO A 57 4.27 -23.39 5.59
CA PRO A 57 3.14 -22.57 5.16
C PRO A 57 2.42 -21.87 6.31
N GLU A 58 2.33 -22.51 7.47
CA GLU A 58 1.76 -21.99 8.71
C GLU A 58 2.47 -20.71 9.15
N ALA A 59 3.80 -20.62 8.99
CA ALA A 59 4.56 -19.42 9.31
C ALA A 59 4.28 -18.26 8.35
N VAL A 60 3.79 -18.52 7.13
CA VAL A 60 3.29 -17.47 6.23
C VAL A 60 1.89 -17.03 6.68
N GLY A 61 1.04 -17.98 7.08
CA GLY A 61 -0.25 -17.74 7.71
C GLY A 61 -0.16 -16.85 8.94
N GLU A 62 0.73 -17.19 9.87
CA GLU A 62 0.98 -16.44 11.09
C GLU A 62 1.42 -15.01 10.81
N LYS A 63 2.30 -14.79 9.82
CA LYS A 63 2.71 -13.43 9.40
C LYS A 63 1.54 -12.60 8.86
N VAL A 64 0.60 -13.21 8.14
CA VAL A 64 -0.60 -12.53 7.64
C VAL A 64 -1.54 -12.21 8.80
N ALA A 65 -1.80 -13.18 9.67
CA ALA A 65 -2.65 -13.02 10.84
C ALA A 65 -2.10 -11.96 11.79
N GLU A 66 -0.79 -11.93 12.05
CA GLU A 66 -0.12 -10.94 12.89
C GLU A 66 -0.29 -9.52 12.30
N ARG A 67 -0.16 -9.36 10.98
CA ARG A 67 -0.35 -8.04 10.34
C ARG A 67 -1.79 -7.54 10.44
N ILE A 68 -2.77 -8.43 10.25
CA ILE A 68 -4.18 -8.09 10.46
C ILE A 68 -4.44 -7.78 11.94
N GLY A 69 -3.91 -8.59 12.86
CA GLY A 69 -4.05 -8.37 14.29
C GLY A 69 -3.48 -7.03 14.75
N ARG A 70 -2.30 -6.65 14.24
CA ARG A 70 -1.73 -5.31 14.49
C ARG A 70 -2.61 -4.18 13.95
N PHE A 71 -3.18 -4.34 12.75
CA PHE A 71 -4.13 -3.36 12.22
C PHE A 71 -5.38 -3.24 13.10
N LEU A 72 -6.00 -4.38 13.46
CA LEU A 72 -7.19 -4.46 14.31
C LEU A 72 -6.96 -3.94 15.73
N SER A 73 -5.71 -3.92 16.19
CA SER A 73 -5.35 -3.36 17.51
C SER A 73 -5.27 -1.83 17.51
N GLY A 74 -5.30 -1.20 16.32
CA GLY A 74 -5.37 0.25 16.18
C GLY A 74 -6.75 0.75 15.75
N GLY A 75 -6.98 2.05 15.87
CA GLY A 75 -8.24 2.74 15.56
C GLY A 75 -8.33 3.39 14.17
N GLY A 76 -7.29 3.29 13.34
CA GLY A 76 -7.26 3.92 12.03
C GLY A 76 -8.16 3.23 10.99
N ALA A 77 -8.79 4.01 10.11
CA ALA A 77 -9.64 3.48 9.06
C ALA A 77 -8.85 2.69 7.99
N ILE A 78 -7.58 3.03 7.77
CA ILE A 78 -6.69 2.36 6.82
C ILE A 78 -5.30 2.12 7.43
N ASP A 79 -4.55 1.16 6.91
CA ASP A 79 -3.17 0.91 7.35
C ASP A 79 -2.20 1.98 6.82
N GLY A 80 -1.01 2.07 7.42
CA GLY A 80 0.00 3.07 7.05
C GLY A 80 0.44 2.98 5.58
N ARG A 81 0.52 1.76 5.01
CA ARG A 81 0.87 1.59 3.59
C ARG A 81 -0.24 2.07 2.67
N MET A 82 -1.50 1.80 2.99
CA MET A 82 -2.62 2.34 2.21
C MET A 82 -2.69 3.86 2.37
N ALA A 83 -2.41 4.41 3.55
CA ALA A 83 -2.33 5.85 3.77
C ALA A 83 -1.31 6.53 2.86
N GLU A 84 -0.09 5.98 2.73
CA GLU A 84 0.91 6.48 1.78
C GLU A 84 0.41 6.45 0.32
N ARG A 85 -0.25 5.35 -0.08
CA ARG A 85 -0.78 5.17 -1.43
C ARG A 85 -1.95 6.11 -1.72
N LEU A 86 -2.77 6.42 -0.73
CA LEU A 86 -3.91 7.32 -0.83
C LEU A 86 -3.47 8.79 -0.77
N LEU A 87 -2.37 9.10 -0.08
CA LEU A 87 -1.88 10.47 0.06
C LEU A 87 -1.57 11.12 -1.30
N VAL A 88 -0.92 10.39 -2.22
CA VAL A 88 -0.57 10.91 -3.55
C VAL A 88 -1.78 11.36 -4.36
N PRO A 89 -2.81 10.52 -4.62
CA PRO A 89 -4.00 10.97 -5.36
C PRO A 89 -4.74 12.08 -4.62
N SER A 90 -4.79 12.08 -3.28
CA SER A 90 -5.38 13.16 -2.49
C SER A 90 -4.66 14.50 -2.70
N ILE A 91 -3.33 14.50 -2.75
CA ILE A 91 -2.51 15.69 -3.06
C ILE A 91 -2.82 16.20 -4.46
N LEU A 92 -2.83 15.33 -5.48
CA LEU A 92 -3.08 15.73 -6.86
C LEU A 92 -4.48 16.33 -7.04
N CYS A 93 -5.49 15.73 -6.39
CA CYS A 93 -6.85 16.27 -6.39
C CYS A 93 -6.90 17.65 -5.72
N ALA A 94 -6.32 17.79 -4.53
CA ALA A 94 -6.32 19.06 -3.79
C ALA A 94 -5.51 20.16 -4.49
N SER A 95 -4.48 19.81 -5.25
CA SER A 95 -3.68 20.75 -6.05
C SER A 95 -4.33 21.14 -7.38
N GLY A 96 -5.53 20.62 -7.70
CA GLY A 96 -6.20 20.84 -8.98
C GLY A 96 -5.57 20.10 -10.16
N LEU A 97 -4.67 19.13 -9.91
CA LEU A 97 -4.04 18.29 -10.94
C LEU A 97 -4.79 16.96 -11.16
N GLY A 98 -5.88 16.72 -10.43
CA GLY A 98 -6.76 15.57 -10.62
C GLY A 98 -7.62 15.71 -11.88
N ALA A 99 -8.18 14.59 -12.36
CA ALA A 99 -8.94 14.50 -13.62
C ALA A 99 -10.31 15.23 -13.64
N ARG A 100 -10.59 16.16 -12.70
CA ARG A 100 -11.88 16.86 -12.61
C ARG A 100 -11.73 18.37 -12.83
N ALA A 101 -12.58 18.91 -13.72
CA ALA A 101 -12.89 20.33 -13.77
C ALA A 101 -13.86 20.66 -12.63
N GLY A 102 -13.39 21.34 -11.59
CA GLY A 102 -14.21 21.73 -10.44
C GLY A 102 -13.38 22.25 -9.28
N THR A 103 -14.04 22.68 -8.21
CA THR A 103 -13.38 23.12 -6.97
C THR A 103 -12.50 22.00 -6.42
N PRO A 104 -11.19 22.22 -6.23
CA PRO A 104 -10.31 21.21 -5.66
C PRO A 104 -10.84 20.73 -4.29
N PRO A 105 -10.97 19.40 -4.07
CA PRO A 105 -11.58 18.87 -2.86
C PRO A 105 -10.62 18.84 -1.67
N THR A 106 -11.19 18.71 -0.47
CA THR A 106 -10.44 18.31 0.74
C THR A 106 -10.62 16.81 0.96
N CYS A 107 -9.54 16.12 1.32
CA CYS A 107 -9.53 14.72 1.72
C CYS A 107 -9.14 14.60 3.19
N HIS A 108 -9.84 13.72 3.92
CA HIS A 108 -9.62 13.46 5.34
C HIS A 108 -9.72 11.96 5.59
N PHE A 109 -8.73 11.38 6.27
CA PHE A 109 -8.74 9.97 6.66
C PHE A 109 -7.85 9.72 7.88
N THR A 110 -8.13 8.65 8.62
CA THR A 110 -7.30 8.21 9.75
C THR A 110 -6.49 6.98 9.35
N THR A 111 -5.27 6.87 9.88
CA THR A 111 -4.38 5.72 9.65
C THR A 111 -3.99 5.05 10.95
N SER A 112 -3.90 3.72 10.94
CA SER A 112 -3.55 2.94 12.14
C SER A 112 -2.08 3.09 12.53
N VAL A 113 -1.23 3.60 11.63
CA VAL A 113 0.16 3.90 11.91
C VAL A 113 0.68 4.98 10.96
N VAL A 114 1.21 6.06 11.52
CA VAL A 114 1.97 7.08 10.79
C VAL A 114 3.34 6.53 10.48
N THR A 115 3.70 6.53 9.20
CA THR A 115 4.99 6.05 8.71
C THR A 115 5.91 7.23 8.37
N ASP A 116 7.23 7.01 8.35
CA ASP A 116 8.19 7.99 7.84
C ASP A 116 7.89 8.40 6.39
N GLY A 117 7.43 7.44 5.57
CA GLY A 117 7.05 7.65 4.19
C GLY A 117 5.87 8.63 4.08
N LEU A 118 4.85 8.49 4.92
CA LEU A 118 3.70 9.37 4.95
C LEU A 118 4.07 10.82 5.31
N VAL A 119 4.87 11.00 6.36
CA VAL A 119 5.36 12.32 6.80
C VAL A 119 6.25 12.96 5.73
N SER A 120 7.13 12.17 5.12
CA SER A 120 8.03 12.62 4.05
C SER A 120 7.25 13.05 2.80
N LEU A 121 6.28 12.26 2.35
CA LEU A 121 5.42 12.57 1.21
C LEU A 121 4.61 13.84 1.45
N ALA A 122 4.01 14.00 2.64
CA ALA A 122 3.25 15.21 2.97
C ALA A 122 4.16 16.45 2.98
N THR A 123 5.38 16.32 3.51
CA THR A 123 6.38 17.40 3.52
C THR A 123 6.84 17.78 2.13
N LEU A 124 7.10 16.80 1.27
CA LEU A 124 7.47 17.03 -0.13
C LEU A 124 6.32 17.71 -0.89
N ALA A 125 5.08 17.25 -0.68
CA ALA A 125 3.89 17.79 -1.32
C ALA A 125 3.71 19.29 -1.02
N ARG A 126 3.82 19.69 0.26
CA ARG A 126 3.73 21.11 0.67
C ARG A 126 4.80 22.00 0.04
N ARG A 127 5.94 21.43 -0.36
CA ARG A 127 7.04 22.17 -1.02
C ARG A 127 6.86 22.26 -2.53
N MET A 128 6.26 21.24 -3.14
CA MET A 128 6.19 21.11 -4.60
C MET A 128 4.87 21.57 -5.20
N LEU A 129 3.78 21.52 -4.43
CA LEU A 129 2.44 21.78 -4.91
C LEU A 129 1.72 22.76 -3.98
N PRO A 130 0.78 23.56 -4.50
CA PRO A 130 -0.02 24.48 -3.71
C PRO A 130 -1.09 23.70 -2.93
N VAL A 131 -0.70 23.01 -1.86
CA VAL A 131 -1.60 22.20 -1.02
C VAL A 131 -1.25 22.34 0.45
N ARG A 132 -2.27 22.17 1.30
CA ARG A 132 -2.11 21.93 2.72
C ARG A 132 -2.22 20.42 2.98
N ALA A 133 -1.09 19.74 3.08
CA ALA A 133 -1.03 18.33 3.47
C ALA A 133 -0.55 18.20 4.92
N VAL A 134 -1.42 17.84 5.85
CA VAL A 134 -1.13 17.69 7.29
C VAL A 134 -1.20 16.20 7.65
N VAL A 135 -0.21 15.76 8.43
CA VAL A 135 -0.22 14.47 9.11
C VAL A 135 -0.11 14.80 10.59
N ASP A 136 -1.18 14.51 11.32
CA ASP A 136 -1.27 14.69 12.76
C ASP A 136 -1.08 13.33 13.44
N GLY A 137 -0.15 13.23 14.39
CA GLY A 137 0.34 11.98 14.98
C GLY A 137 1.84 11.77 14.79
N ALA A 138 2.47 11.05 15.74
CA ALA A 138 3.89 10.72 15.69
C ALA A 138 4.15 9.43 14.88
N VAL A 139 5.34 9.30 14.30
CA VAL A 139 5.74 8.08 13.59
C VAL A 139 5.64 6.87 14.52
N GLY A 140 4.96 5.81 14.07
CA GLY A 140 4.70 4.61 14.86
C GLY A 140 3.39 4.63 15.65
N GLU A 141 2.71 5.78 15.71
CA GLU A 141 1.41 5.93 16.37
C GLU A 141 0.28 6.07 15.35
N GLU A 142 -0.96 5.98 15.81
CA GLU A 142 -2.12 6.33 14.99
C GLU A 142 -2.10 7.81 14.59
N GLY A 143 -2.74 8.14 13.47
CA GLY A 143 -2.76 9.52 13.02
C GLY A 143 -3.90 9.89 12.09
N VAL A 144 -4.04 11.19 11.90
CA VAL A 144 -5.03 11.82 11.04
C VAL A 144 -4.32 12.50 9.88
N VAL A 145 -4.82 12.29 8.67
CA VAL A 145 -4.29 12.91 7.46
C VAL A 145 -5.35 13.83 6.87
N VAL A 146 -4.96 15.08 6.63
CA VAL A 146 -5.79 16.09 5.97
C VAL A 146 -5.03 16.61 4.76
N VAL A 147 -5.63 16.53 3.59
CA VAL A 147 -5.10 17.13 2.36
C VAL A 147 -6.13 18.10 1.81
N ALA A 148 -5.78 19.37 1.73
CA ALA A 148 -6.69 20.43 1.30
C ALA A 148 -6.01 21.36 0.28
N PRO A 149 -6.80 22.12 -0.51
CA PRO A 149 -6.30 23.19 -1.35
C PRO A 149 -5.60 24.28 -0.50
N PRO A 150 -4.85 25.21 -1.12
CA PRO A 150 -4.26 26.33 -0.39
C PRO A 150 -5.40 27.24 0.12
N ALA A 151 -5.18 27.87 1.29
CA ALA A 151 -6.14 28.80 1.89
C ALA A 151 -6.24 30.12 1.10
#